data_AF-A0A1G4VP94-F1
#
_entry.id   AF-A0A1G4VP94-F1
#
_cell.length_a   1.000
_cell.length_b   1.000
_cell.length_c   1.000
_cell.angle_alpha   90.00
_cell.angle_beta   90.00
_cell.angle_gamma   90.00
#
_symmetry.space_group_name_H-M   'P 1'
#
loop_
_entity.id
_entity.type
_entity.pdbx_description
1 polymer ?
#
loop_
_entity_poly.entity_id
_entity_poly.type
_entity_poly.pdbx_seq_one_letter_code
_entity_poly.pdbx_strand_id
1 'polypeptide(L)'
;MSSYNAINGVRTSENKELLTGILRDEWHYEGLVMTDWWCRSEQYKEILAGNDLKMATGFPERVKQAMELGALGREDLLTCAKRVLATILKF
;
A
#
# COMPACT_ATOMS: atom_id res chain seq x y z
N MET A 1 -1.00 -6.22 -8.16
CA MET A 1 -1.60 -4.89 -8.39
C MET A 1 -3.01 -4.91 -7.82
N SER A 2 -3.40 -3.94 -6.99
CA SER A 2 -4.76 -3.87 -6.44
C SER A 2 -5.73 -3.29 -7.49
N SER A 3 -6.94 -3.84 -7.58
CA SER A 3 -7.97 -3.43 -8.54
C SER A 3 -8.65 -2.09 -8.22
N TYR A 4 -9.52 -1.61 -9.11
CA TYR A 4 -10.31 -0.39 -8.87
C TYR A 4 -11.51 -0.59 -7.95
N ASN A 5 -12.11 -1.78 -7.97
CA ASN A 5 -13.40 -2.00 -7.32
C ASN A 5 -13.27 -2.00 -5.80
N ALA A 6 -14.43 -1.92 -5.14
CA ALA A 6 -14.54 -2.27 -3.74
C ALA A 6 -14.87 -3.75 -3.58
N ILE A 7 -14.42 -4.34 -2.47
CA ILE A 7 -14.86 -5.64 -1.98
C ILE A 7 -15.45 -5.37 -0.60
N ASN A 8 -16.71 -5.76 -0.39
CA ASN A 8 -17.45 -5.52 0.85
C ASN A 8 -17.42 -4.03 1.29
N GLY A 9 -17.51 -3.11 0.33
CA GLY A 9 -17.53 -1.67 0.58
C GLY A 9 -16.17 -1.01 0.79
N VAL A 10 -15.07 -1.77 0.82
CA VAL A 10 -13.70 -1.24 0.99
C VAL A 10 -12.95 -1.32 -0.34
N ARG A 11 -12.36 -0.21 -0.80
CA ARG A 11 -11.51 -0.20 -2.01
C ARG A 11 -10.36 -1.19 -1.83
N THR A 12 -10.08 -2.01 -2.83
CA THR A 12 -9.04 -3.05 -2.70
C THR A 12 -7.66 -2.44 -2.45
N SER A 13 -7.38 -1.23 -2.94
CA SER A 13 -6.14 -0.50 -2.65
C SER A 13 -5.95 -0.12 -1.17
N GLU A 14 -7.04 -0.01 -0.41
CA GLU A 14 -7.08 0.37 1.02
C GLU A 14 -7.50 -0.82 1.92
N ASN A 15 -7.66 -2.02 1.35
CA ASN A 15 -8.22 -3.17 2.07
C ASN A 15 -7.13 -3.99 2.77
N LYS A 16 -6.97 -3.77 4.08
CA LYS A 16 -5.96 -4.48 4.91
C LYS A 16 -6.21 -5.98 5.03
N GLU A 17 -7.47 -6.40 5.12
CA GLU A 17 -7.84 -7.82 5.18
C GLU A 17 -7.37 -8.53 3.91
N LEU A 18 -7.59 -7.92 2.75
CA LEU A 18 -7.15 -8.46 1.47
C LEU A 18 -5.63 -8.42 1.29
N LEU A 19 -5.02 -7.23 1.46
CA LEU A 19 -3.63 -7.00 1.05
C LEU A 19 -2.61 -7.45 2.09
N THR A 20 -2.97 -7.45 3.38
CA THR A 20 -2.09 -7.94 4.46
C THR A 20 -2.57 -9.30 4.96
N GLY A 21 -3.82 -9.41 5.40
CA GLY A 21 -4.34 -10.67 5.97
C GLY A 21 -4.23 -11.85 4.99
N ILE A 22 -4.98 -11.80 3.89
CA ILE A 22 -4.99 -12.91 2.93
C ILE A 22 -3.67 -12.98 2.16
N LEU A 23 -3.29 -11.90 1.47
CA LEU A 23 -2.16 -11.94 0.54
C LEU A 23 -0.81 -12.19 1.22
N ARG A 24 -0.55 -11.59 2.38
CA ARG A 24 0.76 -11.67 3.05
C ARG A 24 0.77 -12.64 4.22
N ASP A 25 -0.22 -12.58 5.10
CA ASP A 25 -0.23 -13.40 6.31
C ASP A 25 -0.62 -14.85 5.97
N GLU A 26 -1.62 -15.08 5.11
CA GLU A 26 -2.04 -16.43 4.71
C GLU A 26 -1.24 -16.98 3.52
N TRP A 27 -1.06 -16.20 2.46
CA TRP A 27 -0.42 -16.68 1.22
C TRP A 27 1.08 -16.42 1.15
N HIS A 28 1.64 -15.71 2.14
CA HIS A 28 3.07 -15.45 2.25
C HIS A 28 3.67 -14.74 1.01
N TYR A 29 2.91 -13.82 0.40
CA TYR A 29 3.43 -13.02 -0.69
C TYR A 29 4.45 -11.97 -0.19
N GLU A 30 5.70 -12.15 -0.59
CA GLU A 30 6.82 -11.30 -0.16
C GLU A 30 7.13 -10.13 -1.11
N GLY A 31 6.50 -10.11 -2.30
CA GLY A 31 6.74 -9.09 -3.30
C GLY A 31 6.07 -7.75 -2.99
N LEU A 32 6.32 -6.78 -3.86
CA LEU A 32 5.66 -5.48 -3.82
C LEU A 32 4.22 -5.58 -4.31
N VAL A 33 3.34 -4.81 -3.69
CA VAL A 33 2.00 -4.52 -4.21
C VAL A 33 1.96 -3.07 -4.67
N MET A 34 1.34 -2.83 -5.83
CA MET A 34 1.12 -1.49 -6.36
C MET A 34 -0.36 -1.25 -6.64
N THR A 35 -0.78 0.01 -6.63
CA THR A 35 -2.12 0.40 -7.07
C THR A 35 -2.23 0.29 -8.59
N ASP A 36 -3.44 0.08 -9.10
CA ASP A 36 -3.76 0.49 -10.47
C ASP A 36 -3.65 2.03 -10.60
N TRP A 37 -3.62 2.54 -11.83
CA TRP A 37 -3.39 3.96 -12.12
C TRP A 37 -4.58 4.84 -11.70
N TRP A 38 -4.34 6.06 -11.21
CA TRP A 38 -5.40 7.02 -10.87
C TRP A 38 -6.48 6.51 -9.88
N CYS A 39 -6.13 5.55 -9.01
CA CYS A 39 -7.06 5.06 -8.00
C CYS A 39 -7.47 6.18 -7.02
N ARG A 40 -8.78 6.31 -6.75
CA ARG A 40 -9.40 7.35 -5.89
C ARG A 40 -9.28 7.04 -4.39
N SER A 41 -8.16 6.50 -3.96
CA SER A 41 -7.84 6.16 -2.57
C SER A 41 -6.80 7.09 -1.96
N GLU A 42 -6.77 7.11 -0.63
CA GLU A 42 -5.85 7.91 0.17
C GLU A 42 -4.53 7.16 0.39
N GLN A 43 -3.41 7.77 0.01
CA GLN A 43 -2.12 7.10 -0.01
C GLN A 43 -1.68 6.57 1.37
N TYR A 44 -2.00 7.28 2.46
CA TYR A 44 -1.69 6.78 3.80
C TYR A 44 -2.47 5.51 4.16
N LYS A 45 -3.72 5.37 3.69
CA LYS A 45 -4.52 4.17 3.91
C LYS A 45 -4.02 3.01 3.06
N GLU A 46 -3.57 3.29 1.83
CA GLU A 46 -2.94 2.31 0.95
C GLU A 46 -1.69 1.71 1.61
N ILE A 47 -0.82 2.56 2.17
CA ILE A 47 0.37 2.15 2.92
C ILE A 47 -0.01 1.22 4.09
N LEU A 48 -0.94 1.65 4.94
CA LEU A 48 -1.38 0.88 6.12
C LEU A 48 -2.10 -0.43 5.77
N ALA A 49 -2.70 -0.51 4.57
CA ALA A 49 -3.34 -1.71 4.07
C ALA A 49 -2.34 -2.75 3.54
N GLY A 50 -1.14 -2.33 3.16
CA GLY A 50 -0.09 -3.19 2.61
C GLY A 50 0.17 -2.98 1.11
N ASN A 51 -0.28 -1.85 0.56
CA ASN A 51 0.11 -1.39 -0.78
C ASN A 51 1.42 -0.59 -0.68
N ASP A 52 2.41 -0.93 -1.50
CA ASP A 52 3.77 -0.41 -1.36
C ASP A 52 4.08 0.72 -2.35
N LEU A 53 3.36 0.79 -3.48
CA LEU A 53 3.62 1.73 -4.55
C LEU A 53 2.33 2.30 -5.15
N LYS A 54 2.14 3.61 -5.05
CA LYS A 54 1.04 4.32 -5.72
C LYS A 54 1.44 4.69 -7.14
N MET A 55 0.68 4.21 -8.12
CA MET A 55 0.97 4.41 -9.54
C MET A 55 0.22 5.62 -10.13
N ALA A 56 0.80 6.21 -11.18
CA ALA A 56 0.42 7.45 -11.87
C ALA A 56 0.63 8.76 -11.09
N THR A 57 0.16 8.83 -9.84
CA THR A 57 0.21 10.05 -9.05
C THR A 57 0.28 9.74 -7.55
N GLY A 58 1.35 10.20 -6.90
CA GLY A 58 1.48 10.24 -5.46
C GLY A 58 1.26 11.66 -4.94
N PHE A 59 0.80 11.78 -3.69
CA PHE A 59 0.66 13.08 -3.01
C PHE A 59 1.56 13.09 -1.76
N PRO A 60 2.89 13.24 -1.89
CA PRO A 60 3.82 13.15 -0.76
C PRO A 60 3.47 14.10 0.39
N GLU A 61 2.97 15.30 0.09
CA GLU A 61 2.56 16.26 1.12
C GLU A 61 1.40 15.74 1.99
N ARG A 62 0.46 14.99 1.40
CA ARG A 62 -0.64 14.37 2.17
C ARG A 62 -0.15 13.20 3.02
N VAL A 63 0.89 12.48 2.57
CA VAL A 63 1.54 11.43 3.38
C VAL A 63 2.29 12.06 4.55
N LYS A 64 3.06 13.14 4.34
CA LYS A 64 3.73 13.88 5.41
C LYS A 64 2.73 14.40 6.44
N GLN A 65 1.64 15.03 5.99
CA GLN A 65 0.57 15.49 6.88
C GLN A 65 -0.02 14.32 7.70
N ALA A 66 -0.26 13.17 7.07
CA ALA A 66 -0.74 11.99 7.78
C ALA A 66 0.27 11.47 8.82
N MET A 67 1.58 11.60 8.56
CA MET A 67 2.62 11.30 9.56
C MET A 67 2.62 12.30 10.73
N GLU A 68 2.50 13.59 10.46
CA GLU A 68 2.42 14.64 11.49
C GLU A 68 1.21 14.46 12.41
N LEU A 69 0.08 14.01 11.84
CA LEU A 69 -1.14 13.68 12.58
C LEU A 69 -1.09 12.30 13.27
N GLY A 70 0.01 11.54 13.12
CA GLY A 70 0.19 10.23 13.74
C GLY A 70 -0.60 9.09 13.09
N ALA A 71 -1.14 9.28 11.88
CA ALA A 71 -1.88 8.24 11.17
C ALA A 71 -0.97 7.16 10.57
N LEU A 72 0.29 7.47 10.24
CA LEU A 72 1.32 6.49 9.86
C LEU A 72 2.69 6.91 10.42
N GLY A 73 3.59 5.94 10.58
CA GLY A 73 4.96 6.16 11.04
C GLY A 73 6.01 5.98 9.95
N ARG A 74 7.25 6.34 10.26
CA ARG A 74 8.41 6.09 9.37
C ARG A 74 8.59 4.60 9.05
N GLU A 75 8.31 3.73 10.01
CA GLU A 75 8.44 2.27 9.83
C GLU A 75 7.49 1.71 8.77
N ASP A 76 6.30 2.30 8.60
CA ASP A 76 5.36 1.91 7.55
C ASP A 76 5.97 2.17 6.16
N LEU A 77 6.58 3.35 5.98
CA LEU A 77 7.28 3.71 4.74
C LEU A 77 8.52 2.82 4.50
N LEU A 78 9.28 2.52 5.55
CA LEU A 78 10.44 1.63 5.45
C LEU A 78 10.02 0.22 5.03
N THR A 79 8.86 -0.26 5.49
CA THR A 79 8.31 -1.55 5.08
C THR A 79 8.00 -1.58 3.60
N CYS A 80 7.33 -0.55 3.06
CA CYS A 80 7.08 -0.43 1.62
C CYS A 80 8.39 -0.40 0.81
N ALA A 81 9.35 0.44 1.22
CA ALA A 81 10.65 0.55 0.56
C ALA A 81 11.41 -0.78 0.54
N LYS A 82 11.42 -1.52 1.65
CA LYS A 82 12.04 -2.85 1.74
C LYS A 82 11.44 -3.82 0.72
N ARG A 83 10.12 -3.87 0.56
CA ARG A 83 9.45 -4.77 -0.39
C ARG A 83 9.70 -4.40 -1.85
N VAL A 84 9.72 -3.09 -2.15
CA VAL A 84 10.09 -2.60 -3.48
C VAL A 84 11.53 -3.02 -3.81
N LEU A 85 12.48 -2.75 -2.91
CA LEU A 85 13.88 -3.14 -3.10
C LEU A 85 14.06 -4.66 -3.16
N ALA A 86 13.40 -5.42 -2.30
CA ALA A 86 13.47 -6.89 -2.33
C ALA A 86 12.97 -7.46 -3.66
N THR A 87 11.92 -6.86 -4.23
CA THR A 87 11.42 -7.25 -5.56
C THR A 87 12.42 -6.89 -6.66
N ILE A 88 13.01 -5.69 -6.62
CA ILE A 88 14.02 -5.26 -7.60
C ILE A 88 15.27 -6.12 -7.53
N LEU A 89 15.78 -6.43 -6.34
CA LEU A 89 17.04 -7.16 -6.15
C LEU A 89 16.93 -8.67 -6.40
N LYS A 90 15.71 -9.21 -6.46
CA LYS A 90 15.45 -10.62 -6.74
C LYS A 90 15.55 -10.96 -8.24
N PHE A 91 15.44 -9.95 -9.11
CA PHE A 91 15.45 -10.07 -10.56
C PHE A 91 16.50 -9.13 -11.18
#